data_AF-A0A1X0XS56-F1
#
_entry.id   AF-A0A1X0XS56-F1
#
_cell.length_a   1.000
_cell.length_b   1.000
_cell.length_c   1.000
_cell.angle_alpha   90.00
_cell.angle_beta   90.00
_cell.angle_gamma   90.00
#
_symmetry.space_group_name_H-M   'P 1'
#
loop_
_entity.id
_entity.type
_entity.pdbx_description
1 polymer ?
#
loop_
_entity_poly.entity_id
_entity_poly.type
_entity_poly.pdbx_seq_one_letter_code
_entity_poly.pdbx_strand_id
1 'polypeptide(L)'
;MGEPFVGSEAIACGLVTPSQLVTRHTRLFRDVYVHRDVEVTAAVRAQAGWLWAKRQGVVAGLSAAALYGSKWVDGTATVDLIHENRHRLPGIHTRGDRIEEDEISIVNGVPTTMPARTVLDLGCWYPTTSAVAAIDSLARAVEVKAADVELLAQRYPGRRGITRARRALALFDAGAQSPKETWLRLLLVEAGLPRPQTQIPVCDEFGSAIAYLDMGWEDLKVAVEYDGEQHRNDRRQYTWDVRRLERLERLGWIVVRVVAGDRPAEILRRVRAARARRT
;
A
#
# COMPACT_ATOMS: atom_id res chain seq x y z
N MET A 1 22.28 -0.38 -15.88
CA MET A 1 22.44 -0.60 -14.44
C MET A 1 21.30 0.16 -13.77
N GLY A 2 20.23 -0.54 -13.36
CA GLY A 2 18.97 0.08 -12.90
C GLY A 2 18.88 0.28 -11.38
N GLU A 3 19.85 -0.23 -10.63
CA GLU A 3 19.87 -0.20 -9.18
C GLU A 3 20.72 0.97 -8.64
N PRO A 4 20.40 1.48 -7.45
CA PRO A 4 21.23 2.48 -6.79
C PRO A 4 22.57 1.88 -6.35
N PHE A 5 23.62 2.70 -6.34
CA PHE A 5 24.99 2.29 -6.00
C PHE A 5 25.75 3.39 -5.25
N VAL A 6 26.83 3.00 -4.56
CA VAL A 6 27.72 3.93 -3.84
C VAL A 6 28.72 4.55 -4.81
N GLY A 7 28.74 5.88 -4.89
CA GLY A 7 29.53 6.63 -5.87
C GLY A 7 31.04 6.46 -5.69
N SER A 8 31.53 6.59 -4.46
CA SER A 8 32.95 6.38 -4.14
C SER A 8 33.46 4.98 -4.48
N GLU A 9 32.67 3.93 -4.18
CA GLU A 9 32.98 2.55 -4.55
C GLU A 9 33.02 2.36 -6.08
N ALA A 10 32.03 2.91 -6.80
CA ALA A 10 31.99 2.80 -8.25
C ALA A 10 33.15 3.53 -8.94
N ILE A 11 33.62 4.65 -8.39
CA ILE A 11 34.85 5.33 -8.85
C ILE A 11 36.07 4.47 -8.59
N ALA A 12 36.22 3.93 -7.37
CA ALA A 12 37.37 3.12 -6.98
C ALA A 12 37.49 1.85 -7.84
N CYS A 13 36.35 1.27 -8.25
CA CYS A 13 36.30 0.13 -9.16
C CYS A 13 36.41 0.49 -10.65
N GLY A 14 36.54 1.77 -11.01
CA GLY A 14 36.64 2.23 -12.40
C GLY A 14 35.34 2.09 -13.22
N LEU A 15 34.19 1.87 -12.55
CA LEU A 15 32.89 1.70 -13.21
C LEU A 15 32.31 3.04 -13.70
N VAL A 16 32.63 4.13 -13.01
CA VAL A 16 32.22 5.49 -13.36
C VAL A 16 33.33 6.48 -13.05
N THR A 17 33.43 7.54 -13.83
CA THR A 17 34.27 8.70 -13.52
C THR A 17 33.51 9.72 -12.65
N PRO A 18 34.21 10.61 -11.91
CA PRO A 18 33.57 11.69 -11.17
C PRO A 18 32.65 12.58 -12.04
N SER A 19 33.04 12.83 -13.30
CA SER A 19 32.20 13.58 -14.25
C SER A 19 30.92 12.83 -14.63
N GLN A 20 31.02 11.50 -14.83
CA GLN A 20 29.84 10.66 -15.13
C GLN A 20 28.87 10.57 -13.96
N LEU A 21 29.33 10.58 -12.70
CA LEU A 21 28.44 10.65 -11.53
C LEU A 21 27.56 11.90 -11.54
N VAL A 22 28.11 13.05 -11.94
CA VAL A 22 27.36 14.32 -11.94
C VAL A 22 26.45 14.44 -13.16
N THR A 23 26.88 13.94 -14.32
CA THR A 23 26.19 14.21 -15.61
C THR A 23 25.19 13.12 -16.03
N ARG A 24 25.40 11.87 -15.60
CA ARG A 24 24.60 10.70 -16.01
C ARG A 24 23.78 10.07 -14.88
N HIS A 25 23.90 10.57 -13.66
CA HIS A 25 23.26 9.97 -12.50
C HIS A 25 22.53 11.02 -11.65
N THR A 26 21.48 10.57 -10.99
CA THR A 26 20.73 11.33 -10.01
C THR A 26 21.19 10.91 -8.61
N ARG A 27 21.54 11.88 -7.77
CA ARG A 27 21.91 11.62 -6.37
C ARG A 27 20.66 11.42 -5.52
N LEU A 28 20.54 10.25 -4.88
CA LEU A 28 19.42 9.93 -3.97
C LEU A 28 19.74 10.27 -2.51
N PHE A 29 20.96 9.92 -2.08
CA PHE A 29 21.51 10.26 -0.77
C PHE A 29 22.98 10.69 -0.91
N ARG A 30 23.62 11.13 0.18
CA ARG A 30 25.05 11.45 0.13
C ARG A 30 25.83 10.22 -0.32
N ASP A 31 26.58 10.37 -1.41
CA ASP A 31 27.39 9.32 -2.04
C ASP A 31 26.60 8.10 -2.56
N VAL A 32 25.28 8.23 -2.75
CA VAL A 32 24.44 7.16 -3.34
C VAL A 32 23.68 7.71 -4.54
N TYR A 33 23.85 7.04 -5.67
CA TYR A 33 23.40 7.49 -6.98
C TYR A 33 22.61 6.41 -7.69
N VAL A 34 21.78 6.83 -8.64
CA VAL A 34 21.10 5.95 -9.60
C VAL A 34 21.22 6.56 -10.99
N HIS A 35 21.20 5.76 -12.05
CA HIS A 35 21.23 6.30 -13.42
C HIS A 35 20.05 7.26 -13.65
N ARG A 36 20.27 8.36 -14.37
CA ARG A 36 19.29 9.45 -14.50
C ARG A 36 17.97 9.06 -15.18
N ASP A 37 18.00 8.00 -15.99
CA ASP A 37 16.84 7.49 -16.73
C ASP A 37 16.04 6.45 -15.93
N VAL A 38 16.49 6.11 -14.71
CA VAL A 38 15.76 5.19 -13.83
C VAL A 38 14.68 5.96 -13.09
N GLU A 39 13.45 5.46 -13.16
CA GLU A 39 12.36 5.95 -12.33
C GLU A 39 12.66 5.70 -10.84
N VAL A 40 12.64 6.76 -10.04
CA VAL A 40 12.92 6.66 -8.60
C VAL A 40 11.66 6.22 -7.86
N THR A 41 11.49 4.91 -7.73
CA THR A 41 10.43 4.31 -6.93
C THR A 41 10.80 4.27 -5.44
N ALA A 42 9.80 4.03 -4.58
CA ALA A 42 10.04 3.84 -3.15
C ALA A 42 10.97 2.64 -2.85
N ALA A 43 10.93 1.58 -3.67
CA ALA A 43 11.83 0.44 -3.57
C ALA A 43 13.28 0.82 -3.89
N VAL A 44 13.50 1.56 -4.97
CA VAL A 44 14.84 2.11 -5.33
C VAL A 44 15.35 3.01 -4.22
N ARG A 45 14.50 3.88 -3.67
CA ARG A 45 14.87 4.77 -2.58
C ARG A 45 15.18 4.00 -1.28
N ALA A 46 14.46 2.92 -0.98
CA ALA A 46 14.73 2.06 0.16
C ALA A 46 16.12 1.39 0.07
N GLN A 47 16.44 0.79 -1.08
CA GLN A 47 17.77 0.21 -1.34
C GLN A 47 18.88 1.28 -1.23
N ALA A 48 18.64 2.48 -1.79
CA ALA A 48 19.58 3.59 -1.69
C ALA A 48 19.79 4.07 -0.25
N GLY A 49 18.74 4.08 0.58
CA GLY A 49 18.84 4.41 2.00
C GLY A 49 19.67 3.40 2.78
N TRP A 50 19.51 2.11 2.51
CA TRP A 50 20.32 1.05 3.12
C TRP A 50 21.80 1.13 2.71
N LEU A 51 22.09 1.39 1.44
CA LEU A 51 23.47 1.66 0.98
C LEU A 51 24.08 2.87 1.70
N TRP A 52 23.31 3.94 1.86
CA TRP A 52 23.77 5.14 2.56
C TRP A 52 24.01 4.89 4.05
N ALA A 53 23.22 4.00 4.67
CA ALA A 53 23.45 3.46 6.00
C ALA A 53 24.63 2.47 6.06
N LYS A 54 25.53 2.47 5.05
CA LYS A 54 26.70 1.60 4.94
C LYS A 54 26.35 0.11 4.99
N ARG A 55 25.20 -0.25 4.40
CA ARG A 55 24.68 -1.62 4.38
C ARG A 55 24.39 -2.19 5.77
N GLN A 56 24.06 -1.32 6.72
CA GLN A 56 23.69 -1.68 8.09
C GLN A 56 22.20 -1.45 8.35
N GLY A 57 21.65 -2.20 9.31
CA GLY A 57 20.24 -2.16 9.68
C GLY A 57 19.33 -2.93 8.72
N VAL A 58 18.03 -2.88 9.02
CA VAL A 58 16.98 -3.64 8.34
C VAL A 58 15.92 -2.67 7.81
N VAL A 59 15.63 -2.72 6.52
CA VAL A 59 14.56 -1.92 5.90
C VAL A 59 13.21 -2.38 6.43
N ALA A 60 12.35 -1.44 6.82
CA ALA A 60 11.11 -1.75 7.53
C ALA A 60 9.93 -0.88 7.04
N GLY A 61 8.75 -1.07 7.63
CA GLY A 61 7.58 -0.21 7.43
C GLY A 61 7.19 -0.01 5.96
N LEU A 62 6.97 1.23 5.53
CA LEU A 62 6.58 1.54 4.15
C LEU A 62 7.68 1.20 3.13
N SER A 63 8.95 1.30 3.54
CA SER A 63 10.09 0.97 2.68
C SER A 63 10.20 -0.53 2.45
N ALA A 64 9.98 -1.35 3.49
CA ALA A 64 9.89 -2.80 3.33
C ALA A 64 8.69 -3.20 2.47
N ALA A 65 7.52 -2.58 2.71
CA ALA A 65 6.34 -2.83 1.90
C ALA A 65 6.59 -2.53 0.41
N ALA A 66 7.29 -1.43 0.10
CA ALA A 66 7.68 -1.10 -1.26
C ALA A 66 8.63 -2.12 -1.90
N LEU A 67 9.61 -2.65 -1.14
CA LEU A 67 10.50 -3.71 -1.63
C LEU A 67 9.75 -5.01 -1.96
N TYR A 68 8.68 -5.34 -1.22
CA TYR A 68 7.78 -6.45 -1.54
C TYR A 68 6.82 -6.19 -2.70
N GLY A 69 6.86 -5.00 -3.32
CA GLY A 69 6.00 -4.65 -4.45
C GLY A 69 4.66 -4.02 -4.06
N SER A 70 4.51 -3.56 -2.82
CA SER A 70 3.34 -2.75 -2.42
C SER A 70 3.27 -1.49 -3.27
N LYS A 71 2.10 -1.24 -3.85
CA LYS A 71 1.80 -0.03 -4.63
C LYS A 71 1.49 1.15 -3.71
N TRP A 72 1.41 2.35 -4.29
CA TRP A 72 0.96 3.57 -3.61
C TRP A 72 1.88 4.10 -2.50
N VAL A 73 3.18 3.74 -2.57
CA VAL A 73 4.23 4.36 -1.76
C VAL A 73 4.95 5.40 -2.60
N ASP A 74 4.97 6.65 -2.14
CA ASP A 74 5.60 7.76 -2.85
C ASP A 74 7.11 7.52 -3.02
N GLY A 75 7.63 7.72 -4.24
CA GLY A 75 9.06 7.54 -4.56
C GLY A 75 9.99 8.51 -3.82
N THR A 76 9.46 9.54 -3.18
CA THR A 76 10.17 10.51 -2.33
C THR A 76 10.02 10.23 -0.83
N ALA A 77 9.25 9.21 -0.45
CA ALA A 77 8.99 8.87 0.94
C ALA A 77 10.29 8.69 1.73
N THR A 78 10.24 9.07 3.00
CA THR A 78 11.32 8.83 3.95
C THR A 78 11.54 7.32 4.10
N VAL A 79 12.80 6.89 4.09
CA VAL A 79 13.14 5.47 4.25
C VAL A 79 13.01 5.05 5.71
N ASP A 80 12.15 4.08 6.02
CA ASP A 80 12.08 3.46 7.34
C ASP A 80 13.18 2.39 7.46
N LEU A 81 14.06 2.55 8.46
CA LEU A 81 15.17 1.62 8.72
C LEU A 81 15.23 1.30 10.22
N ILE A 82 15.16 0.02 10.59
CA ILE A 82 15.47 -0.42 11.96
C ILE A 82 16.99 -0.50 12.10
N HIS A 83 17.54 0.29 13.01
CA HIS A 83 18.98 0.49 13.13
C HIS A 83 19.35 0.95 14.55
N GLU A 84 20.46 0.44 15.09
CA GLU A 84 20.94 0.79 16.45
C GLU A 84 21.43 2.24 16.52
N ASN A 85 22.16 2.68 15.49
CA ASN A 85 22.54 4.07 15.31
C ASN A 85 21.29 4.95 15.05
N ARG A 86 20.97 5.80 16.02
CA ARG A 86 19.82 6.72 15.98
C ARG A 86 20.17 8.11 15.44
N HIS A 87 21.36 8.29 14.84
CA HIS A 87 21.70 9.55 14.20
C HIS A 87 20.67 9.87 13.12
N ARG A 88 20.10 11.09 13.17
CA ARG A 88 19.15 11.53 12.17
C ARG A 88 19.87 11.71 10.84
N LEU A 89 19.48 10.87 9.91
CA LEU A 89 19.96 10.85 8.56
C LEU A 89 18.88 11.50 7.68
N PRO A 90 19.10 12.69 7.07
CA PRO A 90 18.09 13.32 6.21
C PRO A 90 17.50 12.36 5.16
N GLY A 91 16.18 12.22 5.16
CA GLY A 91 15.48 11.27 4.28
C GLY A 91 15.45 9.81 4.75
N ILE A 92 16.02 9.50 5.93
CA ILE A 92 15.90 8.22 6.62
C ILE A 92 15.27 8.44 8.00
N HIS A 93 14.28 7.63 8.32
CA HIS A 93 13.72 7.50 9.65
C HIS A 93 14.27 6.24 10.32
N THR A 94 15.27 6.42 11.18
CA THR A 94 15.86 5.35 11.97
C THR A 94 14.96 4.98 13.15
N ARG A 95 14.60 3.70 13.26
CA ARG A 95 13.79 3.13 14.33
C ARG A 95 14.68 2.29 15.24
N GLY A 96 14.76 2.64 16.51
CA GLY A 96 15.47 1.85 17.53
C GLY A 96 14.62 0.71 18.10
N ASP A 97 13.83 0.03 17.26
CA ASP A 97 12.97 -1.08 17.65
C ASP A 97 13.79 -2.38 17.75
N ARG A 98 13.42 -3.27 18.68
CA ARG A 98 13.98 -4.63 18.75
C ARG A 98 13.52 -5.45 17.54
N ILE A 99 14.42 -6.22 16.94
CA ILE A 99 14.15 -7.14 15.84
C ILE A 99 15.01 -8.39 16.02
N GLU A 100 14.41 -9.55 15.84
CA GLU A 100 15.11 -10.84 15.90
C GLU A 100 15.40 -11.37 14.49
N GLU A 101 16.33 -12.32 14.37
CA GLU A 101 16.78 -12.86 13.08
C GLU A 101 15.65 -13.51 12.28
N ASP A 102 14.73 -14.18 12.96
CA ASP A 102 13.55 -14.83 12.37
C ASP A 102 12.49 -13.83 11.90
N GLU A 103 12.72 -12.53 12.04
CA GLU A 103 11.86 -11.45 11.56
C GLU A 103 12.43 -10.72 10.33
N ILE A 104 13.57 -11.20 9.82
CA ILE A 104 14.33 -10.59 8.73
C ILE A 104 14.35 -11.54 7.52
N SER A 105 14.21 -10.99 6.33
CA SER A 105 14.42 -11.67 5.06
C SER A 105 15.30 -10.82 4.14
N ILE A 106 15.82 -11.42 3.07
CA ILE A 106 16.58 -10.68 2.05
C ILE A 106 15.69 -10.47 0.82
N VAL A 107 15.46 -9.21 0.46
CA VAL A 107 14.70 -8.83 -0.75
C VAL A 107 15.62 -8.01 -1.64
N ASN A 108 15.89 -8.50 -2.86
CA ASN A 108 16.83 -7.87 -3.80
C ASN A 108 18.20 -7.55 -3.16
N GLY A 109 18.71 -8.46 -2.33
CA GLY A 109 20.00 -8.29 -1.64
C GLY A 109 19.96 -7.35 -0.41
N VAL A 110 18.79 -6.84 -0.02
CA VAL A 110 18.63 -5.92 1.11
C VAL A 110 17.95 -6.61 2.31
N PRO A 111 18.53 -6.56 3.52
CA PRO A 111 17.87 -6.98 4.75
C PRO A 111 16.58 -6.19 4.97
N THR A 112 15.46 -6.91 5.03
CA THR A 112 14.10 -6.35 5.05
C THR A 112 13.25 -7.12 6.06
N THR A 113 12.43 -6.42 6.85
CA THR A 113 11.49 -7.06 7.77
C THR A 113 10.58 -8.01 7.02
N MET A 114 10.40 -9.26 7.48
CA MET A 114 9.46 -10.21 6.88
C MET A 114 8.05 -9.62 6.74
N PRO A 115 7.18 -10.14 5.84
CA PRO A 115 5.84 -9.59 5.64
C PRO A 115 5.03 -9.41 6.93
N ALA A 116 5.03 -10.41 7.82
CA ALA A 116 4.32 -10.32 9.10
C ALA A 116 4.86 -9.20 10.01
N ARG A 117 6.19 -9.04 10.08
CA ARG A 117 6.84 -7.96 10.82
C ARG A 117 6.56 -6.60 10.19
N THR A 118 6.59 -6.51 8.86
CA THR A 118 6.25 -5.29 8.12
C THR A 118 4.82 -4.83 8.44
N VAL A 119 3.85 -5.74 8.46
CA VAL A 119 2.47 -5.42 8.84
C VAL A 119 2.37 -4.91 10.28
N LEU A 120 3.06 -5.56 11.22
CA LEU A 120 3.11 -5.13 12.61
C LEU A 120 3.69 -3.71 12.73
N ASP A 121 4.79 -3.44 12.01
CA ASP A 121 5.44 -2.12 11.98
C ASP A 121 4.53 -1.05 11.39
N LEU A 122 3.87 -1.33 10.25
CA LEU A 122 2.91 -0.42 9.63
C LEU A 122 1.81 -0.03 10.61
N GLY A 123 1.20 -1.00 11.30
CA GLY A 123 0.17 -0.77 12.31
C GLY A 123 0.67 -0.03 13.55
N CYS A 124 1.90 -0.30 13.99
CA CYS A 124 2.49 0.36 15.16
C CYS A 124 2.93 1.78 14.86
N TRP A 125 3.32 2.10 13.63
CA TRP A 125 3.97 3.37 13.29
C TRP A 125 3.03 4.39 12.66
N TYR A 126 2.07 3.97 11.84
CA TYR A 126 1.24 4.86 11.03
C TYR A 126 -0.20 4.99 11.54
N PRO A 127 -0.90 6.11 11.30
CA PRO A 127 -2.34 6.24 11.57
C PRO A 127 -3.13 5.09 10.95
N THR A 128 -4.22 4.67 11.60
CA THR A 128 -4.98 3.45 11.26
C THR A 128 -5.34 3.37 9.78
N THR A 129 -5.94 4.43 9.21
CA THR A 129 -6.36 4.44 7.80
C THR A 129 -5.20 4.23 6.84
N SER A 130 -4.08 4.95 7.03
CA SER A 130 -2.88 4.79 6.20
C SER A 130 -2.19 3.44 6.43
N ALA A 131 -2.20 2.93 7.66
CA ALA A 131 -1.64 1.62 7.96
C ALA A 131 -2.44 0.52 7.25
N VAL A 132 -3.77 0.54 7.35
CA VAL A 132 -4.64 -0.42 6.67
C VAL A 132 -4.45 -0.34 5.15
N ALA A 133 -4.40 0.86 4.56
CA ALA A 133 -4.17 0.98 3.11
C ALA A 133 -2.82 0.40 2.67
N ALA A 134 -1.77 0.60 3.47
CA ALA A 134 -0.46 0.01 3.20
C ALA A 134 -0.46 -1.52 3.37
N ILE A 135 -1.18 -2.04 4.38
CA ILE A 135 -1.33 -3.47 4.65
C ILE A 135 -2.16 -4.15 3.56
N ASP A 136 -3.29 -3.57 3.13
CA ASP A 136 -4.10 -4.04 2.00
C ASP A 136 -3.24 -4.15 0.74
N SER A 137 -2.43 -3.12 0.46
CA SER A 137 -1.53 -3.09 -0.69
C SER A 137 -0.40 -4.13 -0.59
N LEU A 138 0.17 -4.34 0.59
CA LEU A 138 1.18 -5.38 0.84
C LEU A 138 0.59 -6.79 0.69
N ALA A 139 -0.59 -7.04 1.25
CA ALA A 139 -1.28 -8.33 1.21
C ALA A 139 -1.71 -8.76 -0.21
N ARG A 140 -1.76 -7.82 -1.16
CA ARG A 140 -1.92 -8.11 -2.60
C ARG A 140 -0.62 -8.53 -3.28
N ALA A 141 0.53 -8.08 -2.77
CA ALA A 141 1.83 -8.34 -3.36
C ALA A 141 2.47 -9.62 -2.80
N VAL A 142 2.22 -9.92 -1.52
CA VAL A 142 2.75 -11.10 -0.83
C VAL A 142 1.71 -11.71 0.10
N GLU A 143 1.85 -12.99 0.42
CA GLU A 143 0.97 -13.66 1.38
C GLU A 143 1.15 -13.06 2.78
N VAL A 144 0.04 -12.66 3.39
CA VAL A 144 -0.03 -12.16 4.76
C VAL A 144 -1.13 -12.91 5.50
N LYS A 145 -0.77 -13.62 6.57
CA LYS A 145 -1.71 -14.31 7.45
C LYS A 145 -1.89 -13.51 8.73
N ALA A 146 -3.13 -13.14 9.06
CA ALA A 146 -3.43 -12.41 10.28
C ALA A 146 -2.91 -13.13 11.54
N ALA A 147 -3.04 -14.46 11.58
CA ALA A 147 -2.57 -15.30 12.68
C ALA A 147 -1.05 -15.18 12.91
N ASP A 148 -0.24 -15.12 11.85
CA ASP A 148 1.22 -14.98 11.97
C ASP A 148 1.58 -13.62 12.57
N VAL A 149 0.87 -12.56 12.18
CA VAL A 149 1.09 -11.22 12.75
C VAL A 149 0.63 -11.15 14.21
N GLU A 150 -0.48 -11.82 14.55
CA GLU A 150 -0.97 -11.88 15.93
C GLU A 150 -0.02 -12.65 16.85
N LEU A 151 0.51 -13.78 16.39
CA LEU A 151 1.54 -14.54 17.12
C LEU A 151 2.80 -13.70 17.30
N LEU A 152 3.24 -13.01 16.25
CA LEU A 152 4.38 -12.09 16.33
C LEU A 152 4.13 -10.95 17.32
N ALA A 153 2.93 -10.35 17.30
CA ALA A 153 2.56 -9.26 18.19
C ALA A 153 2.65 -9.64 19.69
N GLN A 154 2.49 -10.91 20.04
CA GLN A 154 2.63 -11.41 21.42
C GLN A 154 4.07 -11.29 21.93
N ARG A 155 5.08 -11.33 21.04
CA ARG A 155 6.49 -11.11 21.38
C ARG A 155 6.81 -9.66 21.77
N TYR A 156 5.87 -8.73 21.56
CA TYR A 156 6.06 -7.29 21.76
C TYR A 156 5.10 -6.69 22.79
N PRO A 157 5.08 -7.18 24.05
CA PRO A 157 4.22 -6.62 25.09
C PRO A 157 4.59 -5.15 25.34
N GLY A 158 3.57 -4.29 25.43
CA GLY A 158 3.76 -2.86 25.70
C GLY A 158 4.38 -2.05 24.55
N ARG A 159 4.62 -2.63 23.36
CA ARG A 159 5.16 -1.89 22.22
C ARG A 159 4.25 -0.71 21.87
N ARG A 160 4.85 0.46 21.68
CA ARG A 160 4.12 1.67 21.31
C ARG A 160 3.35 1.44 20.01
N GLY A 161 2.05 1.69 20.04
CA GLY A 161 1.17 1.52 18.89
C GLY A 161 0.61 0.09 18.71
N ILE A 162 0.89 -0.84 19.62
CA ILE A 162 0.42 -2.23 19.49
C ILE A 162 -1.12 -2.35 19.42
N THR A 163 -1.85 -1.54 20.19
CA THR A 163 -3.32 -1.50 20.12
C THR A 163 -3.83 -1.01 18.77
N ARG A 164 -3.13 -0.03 18.16
CA ARG A 164 -3.44 0.45 16.81
C ARG A 164 -3.11 -0.60 15.76
N ALA A 165 -2.02 -1.34 15.93
CA ALA A 165 -1.68 -2.45 15.04
C ALA A 165 -2.75 -3.55 15.06
N ARG A 166 -3.23 -3.94 16.25
CA ARG A 166 -4.35 -4.89 16.37
C ARG A 166 -5.64 -4.37 15.70
N ARG A 167 -5.95 -3.08 15.86
CA ARG A 167 -7.08 -2.47 15.14
C ARG A 167 -6.89 -2.52 13.62
N ALA A 168 -5.69 -2.21 13.12
CA ALA A 168 -5.40 -2.28 11.69
C ALA A 168 -5.51 -3.74 11.16
N LEU A 169 -5.04 -4.72 11.93
CA LEU A 169 -5.17 -6.15 11.60
C LEU A 169 -6.62 -6.63 11.54
N ALA A 170 -7.50 -6.15 12.42
CA ALA A 170 -8.92 -6.46 12.34
C ALA A 170 -9.61 -5.84 11.11
N LEU A 171 -9.00 -4.79 10.54
CA LEU A 171 -9.59 -3.98 9.47
C LEU A 171 -9.00 -4.25 8.09
N PHE A 172 -7.84 -4.89 7.94
CA PHE A 172 -7.24 -5.08 6.62
C PHE A 172 -8.04 -6.04 5.75
N ASP A 173 -7.89 -5.86 4.44
CA ASP A 173 -8.59 -6.57 3.38
C ASP A 173 -7.77 -6.50 2.08
N ALA A 174 -7.29 -7.63 1.59
CA ALA A 174 -6.48 -7.66 0.37
C ALA A 174 -7.27 -7.30 -0.90
N GLY A 175 -8.61 -7.19 -0.85
CA GLY A 175 -9.42 -6.85 -2.02
C GLY A 175 -9.39 -5.37 -2.41
N ALA A 176 -8.98 -4.46 -1.53
CA ALA A 176 -8.89 -3.04 -1.87
C ALA A 176 -7.73 -2.76 -2.84
N GLN A 177 -8.02 -2.21 -4.01
CA GLN A 177 -7.03 -1.98 -5.07
C GLN A 177 -6.33 -0.62 -4.97
N SER A 178 -6.92 0.32 -4.23
CA SER A 178 -6.39 1.67 -3.99
C SER A 178 -6.57 2.14 -2.54
N PRO A 179 -5.76 3.10 -2.06
CA PRO A 179 -5.94 3.71 -0.74
C PRO A 179 -7.31 4.36 -0.55
N LYS A 180 -7.94 4.80 -1.65
CA LYS A 180 -9.28 5.41 -1.64
C LYS A 180 -10.38 4.39 -1.44
N GLU A 181 -10.26 3.21 -2.05
CA GLU A 181 -11.14 2.08 -1.74
C GLU A 181 -10.98 1.65 -0.28
N THR A 182 -9.76 1.51 0.24
CA THR A 182 -9.55 1.24 1.68
C THR A 182 -10.21 2.29 2.55
N TRP A 183 -10.02 3.58 2.25
CA TRP A 183 -10.67 4.67 2.98
C TRP A 183 -12.21 4.55 2.96
N LEU A 184 -12.78 4.30 1.79
CA LEU A 184 -14.24 4.15 1.61
C LEU A 184 -14.74 2.96 2.43
N ARG A 185 -14.06 1.82 2.35
CA ARG A 185 -14.38 0.61 3.12
C ARG A 185 -14.38 0.89 4.62
N LEU A 186 -13.34 1.57 5.11
CA LEU A 186 -13.24 1.95 6.53
C LEU A 186 -14.34 2.93 6.94
N LEU A 187 -14.67 3.90 6.09
CA LEU A 187 -15.79 4.82 6.32
C LEU A 187 -17.11 4.06 6.52
N LEU A 188 -17.37 3.04 5.71
CA LEU A 188 -18.59 2.22 5.82
C LEU A 188 -18.61 1.41 7.12
N VAL A 189 -17.49 0.73 7.45
CA VAL A 189 -17.36 -0.09 8.66
C VAL A 189 -17.47 0.77 9.93
N GLU A 190 -16.78 1.90 9.98
CA GLU A 190 -16.81 2.81 11.13
C GLU A 190 -18.19 3.47 11.33
N ALA A 191 -18.99 3.56 10.27
CA ALA A 191 -20.37 4.04 10.33
C ALA A 191 -21.39 2.97 10.80
N GLY A 192 -20.91 1.79 11.21
CA GLY A 192 -21.73 0.70 11.73
C GLY A 192 -22.46 -0.12 10.66
N LEU A 193 -22.07 0.00 9.39
CA LEU A 193 -22.60 -0.88 8.35
C LEU A 193 -21.94 -2.26 8.44
N PRO A 194 -22.64 -3.36 8.09
CA PRO A 194 -22.02 -4.67 7.99
C PRO A 194 -20.82 -4.60 7.05
N ARG A 195 -19.75 -5.33 7.39
CA ARG A 195 -18.51 -5.29 6.60
C ARG A 195 -18.80 -5.62 5.14
N PRO A 196 -18.48 -4.71 4.19
CA PRO A 196 -18.73 -4.98 2.79
C PRO A 196 -17.72 -6.02 2.26
N GLN A 197 -18.18 -6.90 1.37
CA GLN A 197 -17.33 -7.77 0.57
C GLN A 197 -16.61 -6.91 -0.47
N THR A 198 -15.31 -7.10 -0.63
CA THR A 198 -14.49 -6.43 -1.65
C THR A 198 -14.43 -7.26 -2.93
N GLN A 199 -14.17 -6.62 -4.07
CA GLN A 199 -13.98 -7.29 -5.37
C GLN A 199 -15.13 -8.25 -5.72
N ILE A 200 -16.37 -7.78 -5.62
CA ILE A 200 -17.54 -8.64 -5.85
C ILE A 200 -17.64 -8.96 -7.34
N PRO A 201 -17.59 -10.25 -7.73
CA PRO A 201 -17.76 -10.63 -9.12
C PRO A 201 -19.21 -10.41 -9.57
N VAL A 202 -19.36 -9.80 -10.73
CA VAL A 202 -20.64 -9.73 -11.43
C VAL A 202 -20.60 -10.76 -12.54
N CYS A 203 -21.42 -11.79 -12.42
CA CYS A 203 -21.47 -12.87 -13.40
C CYS A 203 -22.54 -12.62 -14.48
N ASP A 204 -22.29 -13.13 -15.67
CA ASP A 204 -23.30 -13.27 -16.72
C ASP A 204 -24.24 -14.46 -16.44
N GLU A 205 -25.19 -14.70 -17.35
CA GLU A 205 -26.15 -15.80 -17.28
C GLU A 205 -25.52 -17.20 -17.34
N PHE A 206 -24.24 -17.30 -17.73
CA PHE A 206 -23.46 -18.53 -17.79
C PHE A 206 -22.52 -18.69 -16.59
N GLY A 207 -22.57 -17.77 -15.61
CA GLY A 207 -21.74 -17.81 -14.40
C GLY A 207 -20.33 -17.26 -14.58
N SER A 208 -19.99 -16.67 -15.73
CA SER A 208 -18.67 -16.07 -15.98
C SER A 208 -18.60 -14.65 -15.44
N ALA A 209 -17.56 -14.32 -14.67
CA ALA A 209 -17.36 -12.97 -14.14
C ALA A 209 -17.01 -11.99 -15.28
N ILE A 210 -17.87 -10.99 -15.48
CA ILE A 210 -17.75 -9.97 -16.53
C ILE A 210 -17.27 -8.62 -16.00
N ALA A 211 -17.36 -8.40 -14.69
CA ALA A 211 -16.86 -7.20 -14.00
C ALA A 211 -16.64 -7.51 -12.52
N TYR A 212 -15.85 -6.67 -11.87
CA TYR A 212 -15.69 -6.65 -10.42
C TYR A 212 -16.12 -5.28 -9.89
N LEU A 213 -16.94 -5.30 -8.84
CA LEU A 213 -17.35 -4.11 -8.10
C LEU A 213 -16.41 -3.94 -6.90
N ASP A 214 -15.97 -2.71 -6.62
CA ASP A 214 -14.96 -2.43 -5.59
C ASP A 214 -15.32 -3.06 -4.24
N MET A 215 -16.55 -2.79 -3.77
CA MET A 215 -17.09 -3.38 -2.56
C MET A 215 -18.62 -3.29 -2.47
N GLY A 216 -19.24 -4.05 -1.56
CA GLY A 216 -20.67 -3.99 -1.32
C GLY A 216 -21.24 -5.16 -0.52
N TRP A 217 -22.53 -5.42 -0.74
CA TRP A 217 -23.29 -6.53 -0.18
C TRP A 217 -23.94 -7.28 -1.34
N GLU A 218 -23.40 -8.44 -1.68
CA GLU A 218 -23.81 -9.24 -2.84
C GLU A 218 -25.25 -9.77 -2.71
N ASP A 219 -25.62 -10.20 -1.51
CA ASP A 219 -26.96 -10.63 -1.13
C ASP A 219 -28.02 -9.54 -1.35
N LEU A 220 -27.67 -8.28 -1.05
CA LEU A 220 -28.55 -7.13 -1.29
C LEU A 220 -28.46 -6.60 -2.74
N LYS A 221 -27.45 -7.04 -3.50
CA LYS A 221 -27.02 -6.44 -4.77
C LYS A 221 -26.84 -4.92 -4.66
N VAL A 222 -26.14 -4.47 -3.61
CA VAL A 222 -25.78 -3.07 -3.39
C VAL A 222 -24.27 -2.94 -3.42
N ALA A 223 -23.73 -2.12 -4.31
CA ALA A 223 -22.30 -1.87 -4.44
C ALA A 223 -21.95 -0.41 -4.20
N VAL A 224 -20.72 -0.16 -3.78
CA VAL A 224 -20.14 1.17 -3.60
C VAL A 224 -18.81 1.20 -4.32
N GLU A 225 -18.68 2.07 -5.33
CA GLU A 225 -17.47 2.18 -6.15
C GLU A 225 -16.82 3.55 -5.93
N TYR A 226 -15.51 3.57 -5.74
CA TYR A 226 -14.75 4.81 -5.72
C TYR A 226 -14.26 5.13 -7.13
N ASP A 227 -14.83 6.16 -7.72
CA ASP A 227 -14.41 6.68 -9.00
C ASP A 227 -13.25 7.66 -8.79
N GLY A 228 -12.03 7.16 -8.95
CA GLY A 228 -10.85 8.02 -9.05
C GLY A 228 -11.00 8.98 -10.23
N GLU A 229 -10.27 10.10 -10.22
CA GLU A 229 -10.18 10.98 -11.40
C GLU A 229 -9.42 10.29 -12.55
N GLN A 230 -9.96 9.20 -13.09
CA GLN A 230 -9.48 8.56 -14.31
C GLN A 230 -10.18 9.24 -15.49
N HIS A 231 -9.44 10.20 -16.06
CA HIS A 231 -9.49 10.61 -17.46
C HIS A 231 -10.87 10.61 -18.13
N ARG A 232 -11.70 11.62 -17.79
CA ARG A 232 -12.92 12.01 -18.54
C ARG A 232 -12.70 12.37 -20.02
N ASN A 233 -11.48 12.20 -20.56
CA ASN A 233 -11.08 12.66 -21.88
C ASN A 233 -11.17 11.58 -22.99
N ASP A 234 -11.66 10.37 -22.71
CA ASP A 234 -11.83 9.34 -23.74
C ASP A 234 -13.31 8.96 -23.96
N ARG A 235 -13.86 9.29 -25.14
CA ARG A 235 -15.26 8.96 -25.53
C ARG A 235 -15.53 7.46 -25.49
N ARG A 236 -14.50 6.61 -25.67
CA ARG A 236 -14.64 5.15 -25.57
C ARG A 236 -14.87 4.71 -24.13
N GLN A 237 -14.16 5.31 -23.16
CA GLN A 237 -14.34 5.03 -21.73
C GLN A 237 -15.76 5.40 -21.29
N TYR A 238 -16.24 6.59 -21.68
CA TYR A 238 -17.60 7.05 -21.34
C TYR A 238 -18.70 6.11 -21.85
N THR A 239 -18.56 5.62 -23.09
CA THR A 239 -19.56 4.72 -23.69
C THR A 239 -19.51 3.33 -23.03
N TRP A 240 -18.32 2.88 -22.63
CA TRP A 240 -18.15 1.63 -21.88
C TRP A 240 -18.75 1.74 -20.48
N ASP A 241 -18.57 2.87 -19.79
CA ASP A 241 -19.13 3.13 -18.46
C ASP A 241 -20.67 3.15 -18.48
N VAL A 242 -21.29 3.78 -19.49
CA VAL A 242 -22.76 3.77 -19.66
C VAL A 242 -23.27 2.35 -19.85
N ARG A 243 -22.67 1.58 -20.77
CA ARG A 243 -23.07 0.19 -21.01
C ARG A 243 -22.83 -0.73 -19.81
N ARG A 244 -21.77 -0.47 -19.02
CA ARG A 244 -21.49 -1.17 -17.76
C ARG A 244 -22.61 -0.90 -16.77
N LEU A 245 -23.00 0.35 -16.57
CA LEU A 245 -24.05 0.72 -15.63
C LEU A 245 -25.41 0.11 -16.02
N GLU A 246 -25.81 0.22 -17.29
CA GLU A 246 -27.05 -0.40 -17.80
C GLU A 246 -27.06 -1.92 -17.59
N ARG A 247 -25.90 -2.57 -17.69
CA ARG A 247 -25.80 -4.01 -17.44
C ARG A 247 -25.94 -4.33 -15.96
N LEU A 248 -25.27 -3.57 -15.09
CA LEU A 248 -25.38 -3.74 -13.63
C LEU A 248 -26.82 -3.54 -13.16
N GLU A 249 -27.49 -2.51 -13.67
CA GLU A 249 -28.90 -2.26 -13.37
C GLU A 249 -29.82 -3.41 -13.84
N ARG A 250 -29.62 -3.94 -15.05
CA ARG A 250 -30.35 -5.13 -15.53
C ARG A 250 -30.13 -6.37 -14.67
N LEU A 251 -28.92 -6.52 -14.12
CA LEU A 251 -28.58 -7.60 -13.18
C LEU A 251 -29.08 -7.32 -11.75
N GLY A 252 -29.81 -6.21 -11.57
CA GLY A 252 -30.45 -5.83 -10.32
C GLY A 252 -29.49 -5.24 -9.31
N TRP A 253 -28.38 -4.63 -9.72
CA TRP A 253 -27.47 -3.92 -8.83
C TRP A 253 -27.87 -2.47 -8.60
N ILE A 254 -27.78 -2.01 -7.35
CA ILE A 254 -27.77 -0.58 -7.01
C ILE A 254 -26.31 -0.19 -6.75
N VAL A 255 -25.74 0.63 -7.63
CA VAL A 255 -24.34 1.08 -7.53
C VAL A 255 -24.29 2.50 -7.01
N VAL A 256 -23.68 2.71 -5.85
CA VAL A 256 -23.42 4.03 -5.27
C VAL A 256 -22.01 4.45 -5.67
N ARG A 257 -21.89 5.29 -6.70
CA ARG A 257 -20.59 5.87 -7.08
C ARG A 257 -20.19 6.96 -6.09
N VAL A 258 -18.92 6.96 -5.70
CA VAL A 258 -18.29 7.96 -4.83
C VAL A 258 -17.19 8.64 -5.63
N VAL A 259 -17.27 9.96 -5.76
CA VAL A 259 -16.29 10.76 -6.51
C VAL A 259 -15.45 11.61 -5.58
N ALA A 260 -14.33 12.12 -6.08
CA ALA A 260 -13.56 13.14 -5.38
C ALA A 260 -14.45 14.37 -5.05
N GLY A 261 -14.42 14.79 -3.78
CA GLY A 261 -15.22 15.91 -3.27
C GLY A 261 -16.51 15.52 -2.53
N ASP A 262 -16.97 14.26 -2.68
CA ASP A 262 -18.13 13.77 -1.92
C ASP A 262 -17.85 13.80 -0.41
N ARG A 263 -18.81 14.32 0.36
CA ARG A 263 -18.68 14.39 1.82
C ARG A 263 -19.04 13.03 2.46
N PRO A 264 -18.31 12.60 3.51
CA PRO A 264 -18.58 11.33 4.18
C PRO A 264 -20.05 11.12 4.59
N ALA A 265 -20.70 12.14 5.14
CA ALA A 265 -22.10 12.06 5.54
C ALA A 265 -23.06 11.82 4.36
N GLU A 266 -22.75 12.39 3.19
CA GLU A 266 -23.55 12.18 1.99
C GLU A 266 -23.38 10.77 1.43
N ILE A 267 -22.14 10.30 1.35
CA ILE A 267 -21.82 8.91 0.94
C ILE A 267 -22.62 7.94 1.80
N LEU A 268 -22.53 8.07 3.13
CA LEU A 268 -23.24 7.21 4.08
C LEU A 268 -24.76 7.28 3.92
N ARG A 269 -25.32 8.48 3.67
CA ARG A 269 -26.75 8.65 3.42
C ARG A 269 -27.20 7.91 2.15
N ARG A 270 -26.45 8.05 1.05
CA ARG A 270 -26.76 7.35 -0.22
C ARG A 270 -26.67 5.83 -0.05
N VAL A 271 -25.63 5.34 0.64
CA VAL A 271 -25.44 3.91 0.89
C VAL A 271 -26.55 3.33 1.77
N ARG A 272 -26.94 4.02 2.85
CA ARG A 272 -28.07 3.59 3.70
C ARG A 272 -29.38 3.55 2.92
N ALA A 273 -29.65 4.56 2.10
CA ALA A 273 -30.84 4.59 1.26
C ALA A 273 -30.84 3.45 0.22
N ALA A 274 -29.69 3.13 -0.39
CA ALA A 274 -29.57 2.00 -1.31
C ALA A 274 -29.85 0.66 -0.62
N ARG A 275 -29.28 0.43 0.57
CA ARG A 275 -29.53 -0.78 1.37
C ARG A 275 -30.99 -0.91 1.82
N ALA A 276 -31.61 0.19 2.27
CA ALA A 276 -33.00 0.21 2.73
C ALA A 276 -34.02 -0.13 1.62
N ARG A 277 -33.64 -0.06 0.34
CA ARG A 277 -34.49 -0.51 -0.78
C ARG A 277 -34.49 -2.03 -0.96
N ARG A 278 -33.64 -2.76 -0.22
CA ARG A 278 -33.35 -4.19 -0.38
C ARG A 278 -33.59 -5.00 0.89
N THR A 279 -33.80 -4.33 2.00
CA THR A 279 -34.16 -4.88 3.32
C THR A 279 -35.61 -4.59 3.60
#